data_AF-A0A167NU36-F1
#
_entry.id   AF-A0A167NU36-F1
#
_cell.length_a   1.000
_cell.length_b   1.000
_cell.length_c   1.000
_cell.angle_alpha   90.00
_cell.angle_beta   90.00
_cell.angle_gamma   90.00
#
_symmetry.space_group_name_H-M   'P 1'
#
loop_
_entity.id
_entity.type
_entity.pdbx_description
1 polymer ?
#
loop_
_entity_poly.entity_id
_entity_poly.type
_entity_poly.pdbx_seq_one_letter_code
_entity_poly.pdbx_strand_id
1 'polypeptide(L)'
;MLQISKGTKEDKNGFEVFFYLKNVNPENKAAQDVYVNATISVGLPESHYNSYVGSVYSRGELKASHGFRWTHFASLDEIKQRLVGDTLTISVRVGRDLCAKSNRPVDPIKTKILNLEKYTDSKMFHDVLIHINNDRNNRKKGDNPPKINYCGEEDDHDFLYYNASGNRTFYSHKVILCGASGWFKKMLEPKNGATQKVELTLNNVDPEVFETLLCCVYSSELLVDDFVGAIDLLIPAKEFGFKTLCSQIMRFFRQDINHQNIWLVWSMANRTACTQTETACRKYLEENPVLSMKNACWLAVKSSLAINFMSMETFTKPVDESIFFEAAVAWRTQNMEWTLNGGGPIHEENAVAIERGFSEMIRCVRFPQMDPHYLTNVVEKEVVFKNMKGSKDLILEAYRFHAGASEPSSFRCYPRYSPSESIASKALVKKTS
;
A
#
# COMPACT_ATOMS: atom_id res chain seq x y z
N MET A 1 19.77 -16.14 22.24
CA MET A 1 18.94 -16.72 21.18
C MET A 1 17.71 -17.33 21.83
N LEU A 2 16.53 -17.03 21.31
CA LEU A 2 15.26 -17.66 21.70
C LEU A 2 14.89 -18.62 20.57
N GLN A 3 14.59 -19.87 20.89
CA GLN A 3 14.12 -20.86 19.93
C GLN A 3 12.85 -21.50 20.45
N ILE A 4 11.83 -21.55 19.62
CA ILE A 4 10.62 -22.33 19.87
C ILE A 4 10.75 -23.60 19.04
N SER A 5 10.72 -24.77 19.66
CA SER A 5 10.81 -26.05 18.94
C SER A 5 9.79 -27.05 19.46
N LYS A 6 9.40 -28.01 18.63
CA LYS A 6 8.54 -29.13 19.03
C LYS A 6 9.30 -29.98 20.06
N GLY A 7 8.68 -30.29 21.21
CA GLY A 7 9.31 -31.08 22.28
C GLY A 7 9.79 -32.43 21.77
N THR A 8 11.01 -32.82 22.13
CA THR A 8 11.68 -34.05 21.65
C THR A 8 11.80 -35.13 22.72
N LYS A 9 11.23 -34.94 23.92
CA LYS A 9 11.17 -35.99 24.94
C LYS A 9 9.79 -36.65 24.96
N GLU A 10 9.80 -37.95 25.23
CA GLU A 10 8.74 -38.98 25.12
C GLU A 10 7.38 -38.70 25.78
N ASP A 11 7.06 -37.48 26.19
CA ASP A 11 5.69 -37.15 26.55
C ASP A 11 5.39 -35.68 26.25
N LYS A 12 4.29 -35.50 25.51
CA LYS A 12 3.51 -34.28 25.20
C LYS A 12 3.73 -33.69 23.80
N ASN A 13 2.63 -33.71 23.04
CA ASN A 13 2.37 -33.01 21.77
C ASN A 13 2.38 -31.47 21.95
N GLY A 14 3.45 -30.91 22.52
CA GLY A 14 3.59 -29.49 22.82
C GLY A 14 4.77 -28.84 22.09
N PHE A 15 4.63 -27.56 21.77
CA PHE A 15 5.77 -26.72 21.42
C PHE A 15 6.43 -26.21 22.72
N GLU A 16 7.75 -26.13 22.75
CA GLU A 16 8.54 -25.73 23.90
C GLU A 16 9.36 -24.48 23.58
N VAL A 17 9.53 -23.60 24.58
CA VAL A 17 10.33 -22.39 24.47
C VAL A 17 11.70 -22.62 25.11
N PHE A 18 12.76 -22.46 24.32
CA PHE A 18 14.14 -22.63 24.73
C PHE A 18 14.93 -21.33 24.60
N PHE A 19 15.85 -21.11 25.54
CA PHE A 19 16.83 -20.02 25.48
C PHE A 19 18.24 -20.56 25.33
N TYR A 20 19.01 -19.91 24.45
CA TYR A 20 20.43 -20.12 24.25
C TYR A 20 21.19 -18.86 24.63
N LEU A 21 22.11 -19.00 25.58
CA LEU A 21 22.97 -17.93 26.06
C LEU A 21 24.40 -18.19 25.59
N LYS A 22 24.97 -17.21 24.89
CA LYS A 22 26.38 -17.23 24.45
C LYS A 22 27.18 -16.39 25.44
N ASN A 23 28.36 -16.87 25.86
CA ASN A 23 29.30 -16.26 26.80
C ASN A 23 28.91 -16.29 28.30
N VAL A 24 28.88 -17.47 28.90
CA VAL A 24 29.18 -17.59 30.35
C VAL A 24 30.60 -18.15 30.44
N ASN A 25 31.59 -17.28 30.64
CA ASN A 25 32.99 -17.69 30.77
C ASN A 25 33.17 -18.43 32.13
N PRO A 26 33.48 -19.74 32.15
CA PRO A 26 33.59 -20.51 33.39
C PRO A 26 34.92 -20.29 34.13
N GLU A 27 35.86 -19.53 33.56
CA GLU A 27 37.23 -19.42 34.10
C GLU A 27 37.34 -18.60 35.40
N ASN A 28 36.27 -17.98 35.87
CA ASN A 28 36.30 -17.31 37.17
C ASN A 28 36.01 -18.32 38.29
N LYS A 29 37.08 -18.88 38.87
CA LYS A 29 37.11 -19.91 39.94
C LYS A 29 36.40 -19.54 41.26
N ALA A 30 35.63 -18.45 41.31
CA ALA A 30 34.62 -18.26 42.34
C ALA A 30 33.31 -18.84 41.81
N ALA A 31 33.07 -20.13 42.07
CA ALA A 31 31.83 -20.81 41.73
C ALA A 31 30.66 -20.13 42.46
N GLN A 32 30.07 -19.13 41.81
CA GLN A 32 28.74 -18.62 42.08
C GLN A 32 27.83 -19.16 40.97
N ASP A 33 26.79 -19.87 41.38
CA ASP A 33 25.79 -20.39 40.45
C ASP A 33 25.18 -19.22 39.64
N VAL A 34 25.35 -19.29 38.31
CA VAL A 34 24.75 -18.33 37.39
C VAL A 34 23.34 -18.84 37.10
N TYR A 35 22.31 -18.05 37.44
CA TYR A 35 20.92 -18.43 37.19
C TYR A 35 20.29 -17.57 36.09
N VAL A 36 19.35 -18.14 35.34
CA VAL A 36 18.56 -17.41 34.35
C VAL A 36 17.11 -17.43 34.81
N ASN A 37 16.61 -16.26 35.17
CA ASN A 37 15.22 -16.04 35.53
C ASN A 37 14.52 -15.43 34.33
N ALA A 38 13.74 -16.20 33.56
CA ALA A 38 12.80 -15.61 32.61
C ALA A 38 11.44 -15.42 33.29
N THR A 39 10.66 -14.45 32.81
CA THR A 39 9.29 -14.18 33.25
C THR A 39 8.46 -13.95 32.00
N ILE A 40 7.46 -14.80 31.79
CA ILE A 40 6.49 -14.63 30.71
C ILE A 40 5.33 -13.82 31.28
N SER A 41 4.99 -12.70 30.62
CA SER A 41 3.89 -11.83 31.02
C SER A 41 2.96 -11.63 29.84
N VAL A 42 1.67 -11.91 30.02
CA VAL A 42 0.64 -11.70 29.01
C VAL A 42 0.07 -10.30 29.26
N GLY A 43 0.24 -9.40 28.29
CA GLY A 43 -0.27 -8.03 28.38
C GLY A 43 -1.74 -7.97 27.99
N LEU A 44 -2.55 -7.19 28.72
CA LEU A 44 -3.88 -6.81 28.28
C LEU A 44 -3.77 -5.59 27.35
N PRO A 45 -4.50 -5.55 26.21
CA PRO A 45 -4.34 -4.49 25.21
C PRO A 45 -4.75 -3.07 25.68
N GLU A 46 -5.55 -2.94 26.75
CA GLU A 46 -6.28 -1.69 27.05
C GLU A 46 -5.92 -1.02 28.38
N SER A 47 -4.90 -1.46 29.12
CA SER A 47 -4.55 -0.84 30.39
C SER A 47 -3.31 0.06 30.26
N HIS A 48 -3.50 1.39 30.26
CA HIS A 48 -2.42 2.37 30.46
C HIS A 48 -1.70 2.23 31.81
N TYR A 49 -2.20 1.37 32.69
CA TYR A 49 -1.51 0.86 33.88
C TYR A 49 -1.22 -0.62 33.68
N ASN A 50 0.06 -1.04 33.81
CA ASN A 50 0.47 -2.44 33.74
C ASN A 50 -0.11 -3.25 34.91
N SER A 51 -1.38 -3.67 34.82
CA SER A 51 -1.96 -4.69 35.69
C SER A 51 -1.80 -6.05 35.02
N TYR A 52 -0.79 -6.80 35.44
CA TYR A 52 -0.56 -8.17 34.96
C TYR A 52 -1.56 -9.13 35.64
N VAL A 53 -2.48 -9.70 34.87
CA VAL A 53 -3.28 -10.83 35.33
C VAL A 53 -2.48 -12.10 34.99
N GLY A 54 -1.89 -12.74 36.00
CA GLY A 54 -1.30 -14.08 35.88
C GLY A 54 0.09 -14.15 35.24
N SER A 55 1.13 -13.67 35.94
CA SER A 55 2.52 -13.91 35.56
C SER A 55 2.96 -15.35 35.87
N VAL A 56 3.62 -16.03 34.92
CA VAL A 56 4.29 -17.32 35.17
C VAL A 56 5.75 -17.04 35.48
N TYR A 57 6.15 -17.34 36.71
CA TYR A 57 7.54 -17.37 37.15
C TYR A 57 8.06 -18.80 37.05
N SER A 58 9.06 -19.03 36.20
CA SER A 58 9.78 -20.30 36.14
C SER A 58 11.27 -20.01 36.33
N ARG A 59 11.90 -20.72 37.26
CA ARG A 59 13.34 -20.58 37.58
C ARG A 59 14.07 -21.78 36.97
N GLY A 60 14.88 -21.53 35.95
CA GLY A 60 15.79 -22.54 35.42
C GLY A 60 17.12 -22.50 36.17
N GLU A 61 17.50 -23.60 36.82
CA GLU A 61 18.86 -23.75 37.37
C GLU A 61 19.85 -24.09 36.25
N LEU A 62 20.81 -23.21 35.99
CA LEU A 62 21.98 -23.54 35.20
C LEU A 62 23.10 -23.95 36.14
N LYS A 63 23.21 -25.25 36.41
CA LYS A 63 24.41 -25.77 37.08
C LYS A 63 25.57 -25.65 36.11
N ALA A 64 26.65 -25.02 36.55
CA ALA A 64 27.90 -24.93 35.80
C ALA A 64 28.53 -26.34 35.68
N SER A 65 28.03 -27.15 34.75
CA SER A 65 28.73 -28.32 34.26
C SER A 65 29.04 -28.12 32.78
N HIS A 66 30.23 -28.56 32.39
CA HIS A 66 30.90 -28.19 31.15
C HIS A 66 30.05 -28.54 29.93
N GLY A 67 29.48 -27.54 29.26
CA GLY A 67 28.84 -27.73 27.95
C GLY A 67 27.70 -26.76 27.66
N PHE A 68 27.64 -26.32 26.41
CA PHE A 68 26.53 -25.56 25.84
C PHE A 68 25.22 -26.34 26.01
N ARG A 69 24.21 -25.79 26.70
CA ARG A 69 22.90 -26.46 26.85
C ARG A 69 21.73 -25.53 26.59
N TRP A 70 20.76 -26.04 25.85
CA TRP A 70 19.40 -25.52 25.81
C TRP A 70 18.70 -25.84 27.13
N THR A 71 18.01 -24.86 27.70
CA THR A 71 17.24 -25.03 28.94
C THR A 71 15.76 -24.89 28.63
N HIS A 72 14.97 -25.89 29.01
CA HIS A 72 13.51 -25.85 28.94
C HIS A 72 12.99 -24.81 29.93
N PHE A 73 12.07 -23.97 29.48
CA PHE A 73 11.54 -22.88 30.31
C PHE A 73 10.06 -23.05 30.66
N ALA A 74 9.22 -23.20 29.64
CA ALA A 74 7.77 -23.42 29.76
C ALA A 74 7.24 -24.09 28.48
N SER A 75 6.14 -24.82 28.61
CA SER A 75 5.41 -25.38 27.48
C SER A 75 4.43 -24.36 26.90
N LEU A 76 4.16 -24.42 25.59
CA LEU A 76 3.17 -23.55 24.96
C LEU A 76 1.74 -23.82 25.44
N ASP A 77 1.44 -25.01 25.96
CA ASP A 77 0.13 -25.31 26.55
C ASP A 77 -0.07 -24.57 27.87
N GLU A 78 0.98 -24.41 28.70
CA GLU A 78 0.94 -23.58 29.91
C GLU A 78 0.79 -22.09 29.61
N ILE A 79 1.30 -21.65 28.46
CA ILE A 79 1.18 -20.28 27.98
C ILE A 79 -0.21 -20.04 27.37
N LYS A 80 -0.71 -20.97 26.55
CA LYS A 80 -2.01 -20.89 25.85
C LYS A 80 -3.19 -20.70 26.80
N GLN A 81 -3.21 -21.40 27.92
CA GLN A 81 -4.29 -21.28 28.92
C GLN A 81 -4.41 -19.88 29.53
N ARG A 82 -3.42 -19.00 29.31
CA ARG A 82 -3.31 -17.68 29.94
C ARG A 82 -3.18 -16.54 28.93
N LEU A 83 -3.25 -16.83 27.63
CA LEU A 83 -3.30 -15.81 26.58
C LEU A 83 -4.68 -15.17 26.58
N VAL A 84 -4.76 -13.89 26.98
CA VAL A 84 -6.00 -13.10 27.01
C VAL A 84 -6.13 -12.22 25.75
N GLY A 85 -5.24 -12.37 24.77
CA GLY A 85 -5.27 -11.62 23.51
C GLY A 85 -4.19 -12.05 22.53
N ASP A 86 -4.02 -11.27 21.46
CA ASP A 86 -3.19 -11.62 20.30
C ASP A 86 -1.68 -11.37 20.50
N THR A 87 -1.26 -10.91 21.69
CA THR A 87 0.12 -10.48 21.95
C THR A 87 0.75 -11.23 23.12
N LEU A 88 1.85 -11.94 22.87
CA LEU A 88 2.64 -12.67 23.88
C LEU A 88 3.96 -11.91 24.15
N THR A 89 4.18 -11.47 25.40
CA THR A 89 5.42 -10.81 25.80
C THR A 89 6.27 -11.71 26.69
N ILE A 90 7.51 -11.97 26.29
CA ILE A 90 8.45 -12.84 27.02
C ILE A 90 9.63 -11.99 27.49
N SER A 91 9.81 -11.83 28.80
CA SER A 91 10.94 -11.12 29.39
C SER A 91 11.96 -12.12 29.94
N VAL A 92 13.25 -11.92 29.66
CA VAL A 92 14.33 -12.82 30.13
C VAL A 92 15.34 -12.02 30.94
N ARG A 93 15.60 -12.44 32.18
CA ARG A 93 16.65 -11.88 33.04
C ARG A 93 17.74 -12.94 33.28
N VAL A 94 18.99 -12.58 33.02
CA VAL A 94 20.15 -13.40 33.40
C VAL A 94 20.77 -12.74 34.63
N GLY A 95 20.90 -13.48 35.74
CA GLY A 95 21.42 -12.96 37.01
C GLY A 95 22.61 -13.80 37.52
N ARG A 96 23.41 -13.20 38.39
CA ARG A 96 24.36 -13.92 39.25
C ARG A 96 23.88 -13.76 40.69
N ASP A 97 23.85 -14.83 41.47
CA ASP A 97 23.41 -14.76 42.86
C ASP A 97 24.49 -14.04 43.69
N LEU A 98 24.27 -12.76 43.96
CA LEU A 98 24.89 -12.08 45.11
C LEU A 98 23.91 -12.25 46.26
N CYS A 99 24.15 -13.26 47.09
CA CYS A 99 23.59 -13.49 48.42
C CYS A 99 22.16 -12.98 48.68
N ALA A 100 21.24 -13.94 48.79
CA ALA A 100 20.08 -14.00 49.68
C ALA A 100 19.62 -12.71 50.41
N LYS A 101 18.29 -12.49 50.32
CA LYS A 101 17.44 -11.56 51.08
C LYS A 101 17.22 -10.18 50.45
N SER A 102 16.42 -10.18 49.38
CA SER A 102 15.59 -9.01 49.08
C SER A 102 14.26 -9.52 48.52
N ASN A 103 13.27 -9.61 49.40
CA ASN A 103 11.86 -9.88 49.08
C ASN A 103 11.19 -8.63 48.44
N ARG A 104 11.95 -7.82 47.69
CA ARG A 104 11.41 -6.64 47.02
C ARG A 104 10.69 -7.11 45.75
N PRO A 105 9.45 -6.66 45.50
CA PRO A 105 8.83 -6.79 44.19
C PRO A 105 9.83 -6.21 43.18
N VAL A 106 10.22 -7.03 42.21
CA VAL A 106 11.08 -6.57 41.13
C VAL A 106 10.28 -5.52 40.37
N ASP A 107 10.75 -4.27 40.38
CA ASP A 107 10.11 -3.21 39.60
C ASP A 107 9.92 -3.69 38.16
N PRO A 108 8.72 -3.51 37.58
CA PRO A 108 8.45 -3.95 36.21
C PRO A 108 9.48 -3.29 35.31
N ILE A 109 10.31 -4.14 34.70
CA ILE A 109 11.27 -3.70 33.69
C ILE A 109 10.43 -3.01 32.62
N LYS A 110 10.63 -1.70 32.45
CA LYS A 110 10.21 -1.03 31.22
C LYS A 110 10.92 -1.77 30.09
N THR A 111 10.22 -2.69 29.45
CA THR A 111 10.70 -3.37 28.26
C THR A 111 11.01 -2.28 27.26
N LYS A 112 12.30 -1.98 27.09
CA LYS A 112 12.73 -1.22 25.92
C LYS A 112 12.28 -2.07 24.75
N ILE A 113 11.28 -1.60 24.02
CA ILE A 113 10.95 -2.11 22.69
C ILE A 113 12.30 -2.20 21.97
N LEU A 114 12.69 -3.41 21.56
CA LEU A 114 13.93 -3.56 20.80
C LEU A 114 13.76 -2.67 19.58
N ASN A 115 14.61 -1.65 19.45
CA ASN A 115 14.63 -0.88 18.22
C ASN A 115 15.26 -1.78 17.14
N LEU A 116 14.39 -2.46 16.38
CA LEU A 116 14.76 -3.39 15.32
C LEU A 116 15.42 -2.67 14.14
N GLU A 117 15.17 -1.37 13.98
CA GLU A 117 15.82 -0.50 12.98
C GLU A 117 17.35 -0.62 13.02
N LYS A 118 17.94 -0.79 14.21
CA LYS A 118 19.40 -0.95 14.39
C LYS A 118 19.95 -2.25 13.79
N TYR A 119 19.08 -3.19 13.46
CA TYR A 119 19.42 -4.46 12.85
C TYR A 119 19.04 -4.52 11.36
N THR A 120 18.48 -3.45 10.79
CA THR A 120 18.27 -3.34 9.34
C THR A 120 19.62 -3.45 8.65
N ASP A 121 19.71 -4.32 7.64
CA ASP A 121 20.95 -4.63 6.91
C ASP A 121 22.13 -5.16 7.77
N SER A 122 21.85 -5.69 8.95
CA SER A 122 22.89 -6.24 9.84
C SER A 122 23.47 -7.55 9.30
N LYS A 123 24.76 -7.55 8.97
CA LYS A 123 25.54 -8.76 8.65
C LYS A 123 25.53 -9.78 9.78
N MET A 124 25.44 -9.30 11.02
CA MET A 124 25.33 -10.14 12.20
C MET A 124 23.87 -10.59 12.33
N PHE A 125 23.62 -11.90 12.35
CA PHE A 125 22.31 -12.53 12.60
C PHE A 125 21.30 -12.62 11.43
N HIS A 126 21.69 -12.28 10.20
CA HIS A 126 20.82 -12.52 9.04
C HIS A 126 20.60 -14.02 8.74
N ASP A 127 19.38 -14.35 8.35
CA ASP A 127 18.98 -15.66 7.82
C ASP A 127 18.41 -15.55 6.38
N VAL A 128 18.29 -14.33 5.86
CA VAL A 128 17.91 -14.02 4.48
C VAL A 128 18.91 -13.06 3.85
N LEU A 129 19.33 -13.34 2.61
CA LEU A 129 20.06 -12.40 1.75
C LEU A 129 19.15 -11.99 0.59
N ILE A 130 19.02 -10.69 0.36
CA ILE A 130 18.24 -10.15 -0.75
C ILE A 130 19.20 -9.44 -1.70
N HIS A 131 19.33 -9.94 -2.91
CA HIS A 131 20.11 -9.34 -3.99
C HIS A 131 19.17 -8.52 -4.87
N ILE A 132 19.42 -7.23 -5.01
CA ILE A 132 18.73 -6.39 -5.98
C ILE A 132 19.60 -6.27 -7.20
N ASN A 133 19.05 -6.66 -8.34
CA ASN A 133 19.69 -6.50 -9.63
C ASN A 133 18.93 -5.45 -10.45
N ASN A 134 19.62 -4.34 -10.74
CA ASN A 134 19.10 -3.27 -11.58
C ASN A 134 20.06 -2.96 -12.74
N ASP A 135 20.62 -4.00 -13.36
CA ASP A 135 21.45 -3.87 -14.56
C ASP A 135 20.59 -3.55 -15.79
N ARG A 136 20.62 -2.27 -16.20
CA ARG A 136 19.96 -1.76 -17.42
C ARG A 136 20.31 -2.55 -18.70
N ASN A 137 21.48 -3.19 -18.73
CA ASN A 137 22.00 -3.93 -19.90
C ASN A 137 21.46 -5.36 -20.06
N ASN A 138 20.76 -5.90 -19.06
CA ASN A 138 20.27 -7.29 -19.08
C ASN A 138 18.76 -7.41 -19.34
N ARG A 139 18.08 -6.33 -19.75
CA ARG A 139 16.69 -6.39 -20.24
C ARG A 139 16.65 -7.15 -21.58
N LYS A 140 16.73 -8.48 -21.54
CA LYS A 140 16.37 -9.32 -22.68
C LYS A 140 14.85 -9.20 -22.89
N LYS A 141 14.41 -8.93 -24.13
CA LYS A 141 13.01 -9.14 -24.55
C LYS A 141 12.62 -10.57 -24.19
N GLY A 142 11.97 -10.79 -23.05
CA GLY A 142 11.53 -12.11 -22.60
C GLY A 142 11.78 -12.47 -21.13
N ASP A 143 12.64 -11.76 -20.40
CA ASP A 143 12.82 -11.98 -18.95
C ASP A 143 11.69 -11.29 -18.16
N ASN A 144 10.48 -11.80 -18.35
CA ASN A 144 9.37 -11.44 -17.49
C ASN A 144 9.63 -11.98 -16.07
N PRO A 145 9.23 -11.25 -15.01
CA PRO A 145 9.20 -11.80 -13.66
C PRO A 145 8.41 -13.12 -13.65
N PRO A 146 8.51 -13.97 -12.60
CA PRO A 146 7.53 -15.03 -12.42
C PRO A 146 6.15 -14.41 -12.57
N LYS A 147 5.42 -14.81 -13.62
CA LYS A 147 4.08 -14.30 -13.94
C LYS A 147 3.19 -14.57 -12.75
N ILE A 148 3.05 -13.59 -11.86
CA ILE A 148 1.95 -13.51 -10.93
C ILE A 148 0.83 -12.91 -11.75
N ASN A 149 -0.07 -13.76 -12.23
CA ASN A 149 -1.27 -13.35 -12.95
C ASN A 149 -2.03 -12.31 -12.12
N TYR A 150 -2.11 -11.09 -12.63
CA TYR A 150 -3.15 -10.14 -12.28
C TYR A 150 -4.05 -9.97 -13.50
N CYS A 151 -5.35 -10.16 -13.28
CA CYS A 151 -6.38 -9.90 -14.27
C CYS A 151 -6.43 -8.40 -14.60
N GLY A 152 -6.39 -8.08 -15.90
CA GLY A 152 -6.82 -6.79 -16.43
C GLY A 152 -5.69 -5.94 -16.99
N GLU A 153 -5.56 -6.01 -18.31
CA GLU A 153 -4.92 -5.07 -19.25
C GLU A 153 -3.44 -4.69 -19.00
N GLU A 154 -2.64 -4.88 -20.05
CA GLU A 154 -1.21 -4.57 -20.11
C GLU A 154 -1.03 -3.04 -19.97
N ASP A 155 -0.89 -2.59 -18.74
CA ASP A 155 -0.72 -1.19 -18.41
C ASP A 155 0.77 -0.80 -18.49
N ASP A 156 1.08 0.03 -19.49
CA ASP A 156 2.36 0.74 -19.63
C ASP A 156 2.73 1.45 -18.32
N HIS A 157 3.67 0.85 -17.59
CA HIS A 157 4.25 1.39 -16.37
C HIS A 157 5.72 1.72 -16.59
N ASP A 158 6.00 2.64 -17.51
CA ASP A 158 7.36 3.16 -17.75
C ASP A 158 7.61 4.53 -17.09
N PHE A 159 6.65 5.07 -16.32
CA PHE A 159 6.73 6.45 -15.78
C PHE A 159 7.10 6.60 -14.30
N LEU A 160 7.42 5.53 -13.56
CA LEU A 160 7.76 5.63 -12.12
C LEU A 160 9.04 4.90 -11.70
N TYR A 161 9.89 4.50 -12.64
CA TYR A 161 11.18 3.89 -12.32
C TYR A 161 12.31 4.70 -12.97
N TYR A 162 12.48 5.96 -12.56
CA TYR A 162 13.65 6.74 -12.98
C TYR A 162 14.73 6.79 -11.89
N ASN A 163 15.86 6.17 -12.23
CA ASN A 163 17.22 6.57 -11.89
C ASN A 163 17.91 6.06 -10.61
N ALA A 164 18.01 4.74 -10.43
CA ALA A 164 19.24 4.17 -9.89
C ALA A 164 19.73 3.01 -10.75
N SER A 165 21.04 2.96 -10.97
CA SER A 165 21.73 1.81 -11.58
C SER A 165 22.62 1.22 -10.51
N GLY A 166 22.52 -0.08 -10.25
CA GLY A 166 23.38 -0.71 -9.25
C GLY A 166 22.82 -2.01 -8.71
N ASN A 167 23.74 -2.93 -8.42
CA ASN A 167 23.44 -4.17 -7.74
C ASN A 167 23.78 -4.00 -6.26
N ARG A 168 22.82 -4.30 -5.37
CA ARG A 168 23.02 -4.19 -3.91
C ARG A 168 22.52 -5.44 -3.20
N THR A 169 23.20 -5.84 -2.15
CA THR A 169 22.81 -6.99 -1.31
C THR A 169 22.41 -6.49 0.06
N PHE A 170 21.25 -6.94 0.53
CA PHE A 170 20.68 -6.62 1.83
C PHE A 170 20.67 -7.85 2.74
N TYR A 171 21.09 -7.65 3.98
CA TYR A 171 21.07 -8.64 5.05
C TYR A 171 19.76 -8.50 5.85
N SER A 172 18.92 -9.53 5.83
CA SER A 172 17.57 -9.45 6.38
C SER A 172 17.20 -10.63 7.28
N HIS A 173 16.07 -10.46 7.99
CA HIS A 173 15.54 -11.40 8.95
C HIS A 173 14.20 -11.96 8.46
N LYS A 174 14.13 -13.28 8.26
CA LYS A 174 12.94 -14.01 7.80
C LYS A 174 11.73 -13.74 8.69
N VAL A 175 11.92 -13.70 10.01
CA VAL A 175 10.84 -13.45 10.96
C VAL A 175 10.17 -12.09 10.73
N ILE A 176 10.95 -11.05 10.42
CA ILE A 176 10.44 -9.70 10.17
C ILE A 176 9.72 -9.64 8.82
N LEU A 177 10.37 -10.11 7.75
CA LEU A 177 9.80 -10.09 6.40
C LEU A 177 8.53 -10.91 6.28
N CYS A 178 8.50 -12.13 6.85
CA CYS A 178 7.33 -12.99 6.84
C CYS A 178 6.19 -12.46 7.73
N GLY A 179 6.52 -11.74 8.80
CA GLY A 179 5.53 -11.09 9.67
C GLY A 179 4.88 -9.89 8.98
N ALA A 180 5.66 -9.12 8.23
CA ALA A 180 5.19 -7.92 7.53
C ALA A 180 4.56 -8.20 6.16
N SER A 181 4.91 -9.30 5.50
CA SER A 181 4.45 -9.63 4.15
C SER A 181 4.13 -11.11 3.95
N GLY A 182 2.91 -11.36 3.47
CA GLY A 182 2.49 -12.68 3.01
C GLY A 182 3.20 -13.15 1.73
N TRP A 183 3.71 -12.22 0.91
CA TRP A 183 4.51 -12.56 -0.28
C TRP A 183 5.87 -13.12 0.15
N PHE A 184 6.57 -12.42 1.05
CA PHE A 184 7.83 -12.90 1.61
C PHE A 184 7.65 -14.20 2.40
N LYS A 185 6.53 -14.36 3.11
CA LYS A 185 6.19 -15.63 3.76
C LYS A 185 6.20 -16.81 2.79
N LYS A 186 5.55 -16.66 1.62
CA LYS A 186 5.53 -17.69 0.57
C LYS A 186 6.88 -17.87 -0.12
N MET A 187 7.60 -16.79 -0.38
CA MET A 187 8.89 -16.84 -1.08
C MET A 187 10.01 -17.44 -0.23
N LEU A 188 9.97 -17.21 1.08
CA LEU A 188 10.96 -17.68 2.04
C LEU A 188 10.58 -19.02 2.69
N GLU A 189 9.44 -19.62 2.31
CA GLU A 189 9.06 -20.96 2.76
C GLU A 189 10.09 -22.01 2.28
N PRO A 190 10.55 -22.92 3.16
CA PRO A 190 11.55 -23.91 2.78
C PRO A 190 10.95 -24.88 1.76
N LYS A 191 11.47 -24.89 0.52
CA LYS A 191 10.98 -25.81 -0.51
C LYS A 191 11.37 -27.26 -0.25
N ASN A 192 12.51 -27.51 0.40
CA ASN A 192 13.12 -28.85 0.49
C ASN A 192 13.60 -29.23 1.92
N GLY A 193 13.06 -28.64 2.99
CA GLY A 193 13.40 -29.02 4.38
C GLY A 193 14.80 -28.64 4.87
N ALA A 194 15.64 -28.01 4.04
CA ALA A 194 16.96 -27.53 4.43
C ALA A 194 16.89 -26.21 5.21
N THR A 195 17.57 -26.16 6.36
CA THR A 195 17.74 -24.99 7.24
C THR A 195 18.89 -24.09 6.78
N GLN A 196 19.02 -23.88 5.46
CA GLN A 196 20.07 -23.03 4.91
C GLN A 196 19.59 -21.58 4.80
N LYS A 197 20.53 -20.63 4.89
CA LYS A 197 20.27 -19.21 4.58
C LYS A 197 19.56 -19.09 3.25
N VAL A 198 18.47 -18.31 3.22
CA VAL A 198 17.64 -18.15 2.02
C VAL A 198 18.17 -16.96 1.22
N GLU A 199 18.53 -17.17 -0.03
CA GLU A 199 18.94 -16.12 -0.95
C GLU A 199 17.79 -15.81 -1.92
N LEU A 200 17.48 -14.53 -2.10
CA LEU A 200 16.40 -14.04 -2.96
C LEU A 200 16.95 -12.96 -3.88
N THR A 201 16.73 -13.08 -5.19
CA THR A 201 17.07 -12.04 -6.15
C THR A 201 15.82 -11.29 -6.60
N LEU A 202 15.82 -9.97 -6.45
CA LEU A 202 14.77 -9.05 -6.89
C LEU A 202 15.30 -8.25 -8.07
N ASN A 203 14.54 -8.20 -9.16
CA ASN A 203 14.91 -7.47 -10.37
C ASN A 203 13.99 -6.25 -10.53
N ASN A 204 14.48 -5.21 -11.23
CA ASN A 204 13.71 -4.01 -11.56
C ASN A 204 13.19 -3.22 -10.34
N VAL A 205 13.92 -3.28 -9.23
CA VAL A 205 13.63 -2.45 -8.05
C VAL A 205 14.84 -1.57 -7.78
N ASP A 206 14.59 -0.31 -7.49
CA ASP A 206 15.63 0.63 -7.10
C ASP A 206 16.19 0.24 -5.71
N PRO A 207 17.52 0.02 -5.57
CA PRO A 207 18.12 -0.30 -4.29
C PRO A 207 17.84 0.70 -3.17
N GLU A 208 17.75 2.00 -3.46
CA GLU A 208 17.51 3.04 -2.45
C GLU A 208 16.05 3.02 -1.97
N VAL A 209 15.11 2.82 -2.90
CA VAL A 209 13.69 2.63 -2.60
C VAL A 209 13.49 1.37 -1.76
N PHE A 210 14.17 0.27 -2.09
CA PHE A 210 14.07 -0.95 -1.31
C PHE A 210 14.69 -0.82 0.08
N GLU A 211 15.82 -0.13 0.22
CA GLU A 211 16.41 0.16 1.53
C GLU A 211 15.43 0.90 2.42
N THR A 212 14.83 1.97 1.90
CA THR A 212 13.84 2.78 2.61
C THR A 212 12.62 1.93 3.00
N LEU A 213 12.14 1.08 2.09
CA LEU A 213 11.08 0.13 2.35
C LEU A 213 11.45 -0.80 3.51
N LEU A 214 12.68 -1.35 3.51
CA LEU A 214 13.16 -2.25 4.54
C LEU A 214 13.23 -1.54 5.90
N CYS A 215 13.76 -0.31 5.93
CA CYS A 215 13.78 0.52 7.15
C CYS A 215 12.36 0.77 7.69
N CYS A 216 11.38 1.07 6.82
CA CYS A 216 9.98 1.23 7.22
C CYS A 216 9.40 -0.07 7.82
N VAL A 217 9.73 -1.22 7.24
CA VAL A 217 9.28 -2.53 7.74
C VAL A 217 9.89 -2.84 9.11
N TYR A 218 11.17 -2.53 9.33
CA TYR A 218 11.85 -2.80 10.60
C TYR A 218 11.44 -1.85 11.72
N SER A 219 11.19 -0.58 11.40
CA SER A 219 10.71 0.43 12.35
C SER A 219 9.19 0.35 12.58
N SER A 220 8.45 -0.21 11.63
CA SER A 220 6.98 -0.10 11.52
C SER A 220 6.47 1.34 11.36
N GLU A 221 7.36 2.26 10.97
CA GLU A 221 7.08 3.67 10.75
C GLU A 221 7.27 4.04 9.27
N LEU A 222 6.51 5.03 8.80
CA LEU A 222 6.69 5.57 7.46
C LEU A 222 7.82 6.61 7.52
N LEU A 223 8.97 6.26 6.95
CA LEU A 223 10.19 7.07 6.96
C LEU A 223 10.32 7.88 5.67
N VAL A 224 9.29 8.66 5.35
CA VAL A 224 9.29 9.56 4.19
C VAL A 224 8.69 10.90 4.58
N ASP A 225 9.39 11.97 4.19
CA ASP A 225 8.99 13.35 4.50
C ASP A 225 8.26 14.02 3.34
N ASP A 226 8.45 13.54 2.11
CA ASP A 226 7.91 14.16 0.90
C ASP A 226 6.98 13.24 0.09
N PHE A 227 6.20 13.87 -0.78
CA PHE A 227 5.19 13.18 -1.57
C PHE A 227 5.77 12.27 -2.66
N VAL A 228 6.94 12.63 -3.22
CA VAL A 228 7.58 11.88 -4.31
C VAL A 228 8.13 10.57 -3.77
N GLY A 229 8.89 10.60 -2.67
CA GLY A 229 9.40 9.40 -2.03
C GLY A 229 8.28 8.44 -1.59
N ALA A 230 7.12 8.97 -1.19
CA ALA A 230 5.99 8.16 -0.77
C ALA A 230 5.33 7.44 -1.95
N ILE A 231 5.35 8.04 -3.16
CA ILE A 231 4.92 7.39 -4.39
C ILE A 231 5.88 6.28 -4.78
N ASP A 232 7.17 6.56 -4.75
CA ASP A 232 8.22 5.61 -5.17
C ASP A 232 8.19 4.34 -4.31
N LEU A 233 7.84 4.47 -3.03
CA LEU A 233 7.64 3.32 -2.13
C LEU A 233 6.36 2.51 -2.39
N LEU A 234 5.30 3.15 -2.86
CA LEU A 234 3.96 2.55 -2.83
C LEU A 234 3.84 1.31 -3.71
N ILE A 235 4.36 1.37 -4.92
CA ILE A 235 4.23 0.28 -5.90
C ILE A 235 5.06 -0.93 -5.48
N PRO A 236 6.36 -0.79 -5.14
CA PRO A 236 7.12 -1.89 -4.55
C PRO A 236 6.49 -2.43 -3.26
N ALA A 237 5.97 -1.57 -2.38
CA ALA A 237 5.29 -2.00 -1.17
C ALA A 237 4.07 -2.88 -1.47
N LYS A 238 3.28 -2.52 -2.49
CA LYS A 238 2.14 -3.32 -2.94
C LYS A 238 2.59 -4.65 -3.54
N GLU A 239 3.57 -4.62 -4.44
CA GLU A 239 4.10 -5.82 -5.14
C GLU A 239 4.66 -6.85 -4.15
N PHE A 240 5.42 -6.37 -3.16
CA PHE A 240 5.93 -7.20 -2.07
C PHE A 240 4.90 -7.47 -0.98
N GLY A 241 3.65 -7.03 -1.11
CA GLY A 241 2.57 -7.36 -0.20
C GLY A 241 2.67 -6.76 1.20
N PHE A 242 3.36 -5.62 1.38
CA PHE A 242 3.46 -4.87 2.64
C PHE A 242 2.20 -4.02 2.89
N LYS A 243 1.08 -4.69 3.17
CA LYS A 243 -0.26 -4.04 3.30
C LYS A 243 -0.30 -2.91 4.33
N THR A 244 0.38 -3.07 5.47
CA THR A 244 0.44 -2.05 6.53
C THR A 244 1.13 -0.79 6.02
N LEU A 245 2.26 -0.94 5.34
CA LEU A 245 3.00 0.18 4.75
C LEU A 245 2.18 0.88 3.66
N CYS A 246 1.54 0.13 2.76
CA CYS A 246 0.63 0.71 1.76
C CYS A 246 -0.48 1.53 2.42
N SER A 247 -1.04 1.05 3.54
CA SER A 247 -2.08 1.75 4.29
C SER A 247 -1.56 3.03 4.94
N GLN A 248 -0.32 3.02 5.45
CA GLN A 248 0.35 4.21 6.00
C GLN A 248 0.61 5.26 4.92
N ILE A 249 1.14 4.87 3.75
CA ILE A 249 1.37 5.75 2.60
C ILE A 249 0.05 6.35 2.10
N MET A 250 -1.00 5.52 1.96
CA MET A 250 -2.32 6.01 1.57
C MET A 250 -2.91 6.99 2.58
N ARG A 251 -2.67 6.78 3.88
CA ARG A 251 -3.08 7.72 4.92
C ARG A 251 -2.31 9.04 4.81
N PHE A 252 -1.00 8.98 4.54
CA PHE A 252 -0.17 10.15 4.30
C PHE A 252 -0.71 10.98 3.13
N PHE A 253 -1.02 10.36 1.98
CA PHE A 253 -1.64 11.08 0.85
C PHE A 253 -2.99 11.73 1.20
N ARG A 254 -3.82 11.09 2.02
CA ARG A 254 -5.11 11.65 2.44
C ARG A 254 -5.00 12.89 3.33
N GLN A 255 -3.85 13.12 3.97
CA GLN A 255 -3.68 14.26 4.87
C GLN A 255 -3.59 15.60 4.11
N ASP A 256 -3.16 15.58 2.84
CA ASP A 256 -2.99 16.77 2.03
C ASP A 256 -3.43 16.52 0.58
N ILE A 257 -4.71 16.18 0.38
CA ILE A 257 -5.31 16.15 -0.96
C ILE A 257 -5.60 17.58 -1.40
N ASN A 258 -5.01 18.00 -2.52
CA ASN A 258 -5.15 19.35 -3.06
C ASN A 258 -5.12 19.33 -4.60
N HIS A 259 -5.34 20.50 -5.21
CA HIS A 259 -5.46 20.63 -6.67
C HIS A 259 -4.19 20.26 -7.45
N GLN A 260 -3.02 20.22 -6.80
CA GLN A 260 -1.76 19.87 -7.46
C GLN A 260 -1.52 18.37 -7.50
N ASN A 261 -1.99 17.63 -6.50
CA ASN A 261 -1.71 16.20 -6.37
C ASN A 261 -2.94 15.28 -6.57
N ILE A 262 -4.15 15.83 -6.66
CA ILE A 262 -5.41 15.06 -6.71
C ILE A 262 -5.40 13.91 -7.72
N TRP A 263 -4.97 14.17 -8.96
CA TRP A 263 -4.95 13.19 -10.03
C TRP A 263 -3.96 12.06 -9.77
N LEU A 264 -2.82 12.39 -9.18
CA LEU A 264 -1.78 11.45 -8.81
C LEU A 264 -2.22 10.58 -7.62
N VAL A 265 -2.78 11.20 -6.58
CA VAL A 265 -3.35 10.49 -5.42
C VAL A 265 -4.45 9.52 -5.87
N TRP A 266 -5.38 9.98 -6.72
CA TRP A 266 -6.47 9.14 -7.18
C TRP A 266 -5.99 7.99 -8.08
N SER A 267 -5.01 8.25 -8.96
CA SER A 267 -4.35 7.19 -9.75
C SER A 267 -3.73 6.13 -8.84
N MET A 268 -3.01 6.55 -7.79
CA MET A 268 -2.41 5.63 -6.82
C MET A 268 -3.47 4.86 -6.02
N ALA A 269 -4.57 5.51 -5.63
CA ALA A 269 -5.68 4.85 -4.94
C ALA A 269 -6.31 3.76 -5.82
N ASN A 270 -6.52 4.03 -7.10
CA ASN A 270 -7.05 3.04 -8.05
C ASN A 270 -6.08 1.87 -8.25
N ARG A 271 -4.79 2.18 -8.51
CA ARG A 271 -3.74 1.16 -8.67
C ARG A 271 -3.58 0.27 -7.46
N THR A 272 -3.88 0.75 -6.25
CA THR A 272 -3.77 -0.03 -5.00
C THR A 272 -5.10 -0.57 -4.49
N ALA A 273 -6.20 -0.29 -5.18
CA ALA A 273 -7.57 -0.58 -4.73
C ALA A 273 -7.88 -0.01 -3.33
N CYS A 274 -7.36 1.18 -3.00
CA CYS A 274 -7.60 1.86 -1.73
C CYS A 274 -8.88 2.72 -1.78
N THR A 275 -10.02 2.10 -1.47
CA THR A 275 -11.35 2.73 -1.56
C THR A 275 -11.53 3.96 -0.66
N GLN A 276 -10.88 3.98 0.52
CA GLN A 276 -10.92 5.14 1.43
C GLN A 276 -10.28 6.38 0.81
N THR A 277 -9.11 6.23 0.19
CA THR A 277 -8.45 7.34 -0.52
C THR A 277 -9.23 7.72 -1.77
N GLU A 278 -9.75 6.74 -2.50
CA GLU A 278 -10.57 7.00 -3.68
C GLU A 278 -11.83 7.84 -3.36
N THR A 279 -12.49 7.54 -2.23
CA THR A 279 -13.64 8.30 -1.73
C THR A 279 -13.24 9.72 -1.35
N ALA A 280 -12.08 9.91 -0.70
CA ALA A 280 -11.57 11.23 -0.37
C ALA A 280 -11.23 12.06 -1.62
N CYS A 281 -10.63 11.43 -2.64
CA CYS A 281 -10.37 12.08 -3.93
C CYS A 281 -11.68 12.50 -4.60
N ARG A 282 -12.68 11.61 -4.67
CA ARG A 282 -13.99 11.93 -5.25
C ARG A 282 -14.64 13.11 -4.54
N LYS A 283 -14.66 13.12 -3.21
CA LYS A 283 -15.20 14.25 -2.43
C LYS A 283 -14.50 15.57 -2.78
N TYR A 284 -13.16 15.57 -2.83
CA TYR A 284 -12.41 16.78 -3.21
C TYR A 284 -12.80 17.28 -4.62
N LEU A 285 -12.99 16.36 -5.55
CA LEU A 285 -13.37 16.65 -6.93
C LEU A 285 -14.82 17.10 -7.06
N GLU A 286 -15.73 16.64 -6.20
CA GLU A 286 -17.10 17.14 -6.09
C GLU A 286 -17.14 18.61 -5.64
N GLU A 287 -16.19 18.99 -4.81
CA GLU A 287 -16.02 20.34 -4.26
C GLU A 287 -15.29 21.27 -5.23
N ASN A 288 -14.35 20.74 -6.02
CA ASN A 288 -13.40 21.53 -6.84
C ASN A 288 -13.25 21.02 -8.30
N PRO A 289 -14.33 20.75 -9.05
CA PRO A 289 -14.23 20.13 -10.37
C PRO A 289 -13.51 21.02 -11.40
N VAL A 290 -13.83 22.32 -11.44
CA VAL A 290 -13.24 23.27 -12.40
C VAL A 290 -11.74 23.46 -12.17
N LEU A 291 -11.33 23.64 -10.91
CA LEU A 291 -9.92 23.81 -10.57
C LEU A 291 -9.11 22.55 -10.93
N SER A 292 -9.71 21.37 -10.77
CA SER A 292 -9.06 20.09 -11.04
C SER A 292 -8.85 19.86 -12.54
N MET A 293 -9.82 20.22 -13.40
CA MET A 293 -9.66 20.15 -14.86
C MET A 293 -8.67 21.18 -15.42
N LYS A 294 -8.56 22.35 -14.80
CA LYS A 294 -7.60 23.39 -15.21
C LYS A 294 -6.16 23.09 -14.81
N ASN A 295 -5.93 22.12 -13.91
CA ASN A 295 -4.59 21.73 -13.52
C ASN A 295 -3.88 21.01 -14.70
N ALA A 296 -2.60 21.33 -14.94
CA ALA A 296 -1.82 20.73 -16.03
C ALA A 296 -1.74 19.19 -15.96
N CYS A 297 -1.77 18.62 -14.75
CA CYS A 297 -1.79 17.18 -14.51
C CYS A 297 -3.03 16.50 -15.11
N TRP A 298 -4.14 17.22 -15.36
CA TRP A 298 -5.32 16.68 -16.04
C TRP A 298 -4.96 16.06 -17.38
N LEU A 299 -4.07 16.70 -18.15
CA LEU A 299 -3.67 16.25 -19.48
C LEU A 299 -2.95 14.89 -19.44
N ALA A 300 -2.33 14.53 -18.31
CA ALA A 300 -1.63 13.25 -18.12
C ALA A 300 -2.51 12.16 -17.45
N VAL A 301 -3.78 12.44 -17.16
CA VAL A 301 -4.68 11.48 -16.53
C VAL A 301 -5.00 10.33 -17.49
N LYS A 302 -4.97 9.08 -17.00
CA LYS A 302 -5.43 7.92 -17.79
C LYS A 302 -6.90 8.08 -18.20
N SER A 303 -7.24 7.66 -19.41
CA SER A 303 -8.60 7.78 -19.97
C SER A 303 -9.66 7.21 -19.02
N SER A 304 -9.45 6.04 -18.43
CA SER A 304 -10.39 5.42 -17.48
C SER A 304 -10.68 6.29 -16.25
N LEU A 305 -9.65 6.92 -15.68
CA LEU A 305 -9.81 7.79 -14.52
C LEU A 305 -10.47 9.12 -14.90
N ALA A 306 -10.13 9.67 -16.06
CA ALA A 306 -10.77 10.86 -16.59
C ALA A 306 -12.25 10.60 -16.90
N ILE A 307 -12.62 9.48 -17.51
CA ILE A 307 -14.02 9.10 -17.73
C ILE A 307 -14.78 8.97 -16.41
N ASN A 308 -14.17 8.36 -15.38
CA ASN A 308 -14.79 8.26 -14.06
C ASN A 308 -15.10 9.64 -13.47
N PHE A 309 -14.18 10.60 -13.58
CA PHE A 309 -14.42 11.98 -13.18
C PHE A 309 -15.51 12.66 -14.01
N MET A 310 -15.41 12.57 -15.33
CA MET A 310 -16.35 13.17 -16.28
C MET A 310 -17.76 12.60 -16.13
N SER A 311 -17.92 11.41 -15.56
CA SER A 311 -19.20 10.75 -15.32
C SER A 311 -19.87 11.15 -13.99
N MET A 312 -19.21 11.92 -13.14
CA MET A 312 -19.75 12.30 -11.82
C MET A 312 -21.04 13.11 -11.94
N GLU A 313 -22.12 12.63 -11.32
CA GLU A 313 -23.46 13.16 -11.59
C GLU A 313 -23.78 14.46 -10.85
N THR A 314 -23.12 14.69 -9.72
CA THR A 314 -23.45 15.76 -8.79
C THR A 314 -22.17 16.43 -8.27
N PHE A 315 -22.10 17.74 -8.41
CA PHE A 315 -21.10 18.59 -7.80
C PHE A 315 -21.74 19.49 -6.74
N THR A 316 -20.92 20.02 -5.85
CA THR A 316 -21.37 20.89 -4.75
C THR A 316 -21.81 22.29 -5.23
N LYS A 317 -21.37 22.70 -6.42
CA LYS A 317 -21.67 24.00 -7.04
C LYS A 317 -22.08 23.78 -8.50
N PRO A 318 -22.92 24.64 -9.07
CA PRO A 318 -23.17 24.66 -10.52
C PRO A 318 -21.86 24.82 -11.29
N VAL A 319 -21.71 24.06 -12.37
CA VAL A 319 -20.54 24.12 -13.26
C VAL A 319 -21.01 24.33 -14.69
N ASP A 320 -20.30 25.17 -15.42
CA ASP A 320 -20.52 25.32 -16.86
C ASP A 320 -19.99 24.07 -17.59
N GLU A 321 -20.87 23.41 -18.34
CA GLU A 321 -20.54 22.20 -19.09
C GLU A 321 -19.57 22.47 -20.25
N SER A 322 -19.43 23.72 -20.70
CA SER A 322 -18.40 24.12 -21.69
C SER A 322 -16.99 23.70 -21.24
N ILE A 323 -16.71 23.79 -19.93
CA ILE A 323 -15.41 23.42 -19.35
C ILE A 323 -15.14 21.92 -19.50
N PHE A 324 -16.16 21.06 -19.38
CA PHE A 324 -16.01 19.62 -19.58
C PHE A 324 -15.66 19.29 -21.03
N PHE A 325 -16.30 19.96 -21.98
CA PHE A 325 -15.99 19.82 -23.39
C PHE A 325 -14.55 20.25 -23.70
N GLU A 326 -14.17 21.45 -23.27
CA GLU A 326 -12.82 21.99 -23.44
C GLU A 326 -11.76 21.08 -22.82
N ALA A 327 -12.00 20.57 -21.61
CA ALA A 327 -11.09 19.69 -20.90
C ALA A 327 -10.89 18.35 -21.65
N ALA A 328 -11.94 17.78 -22.23
CA ALA A 328 -11.84 16.55 -23.03
C ALA A 328 -11.07 16.77 -24.35
N VAL A 329 -11.32 17.90 -25.03
CA VAL A 329 -10.61 18.28 -26.26
C VAL A 329 -9.12 18.53 -25.97
N ALA A 330 -8.81 19.26 -24.89
CA ALA A 330 -7.44 19.52 -24.46
C ALA A 330 -6.71 18.23 -24.11
N TRP A 331 -7.34 17.33 -23.34
CA TRP A 331 -6.79 16.02 -22.99
C TRP A 331 -6.46 15.20 -24.24
N ARG A 332 -7.42 15.06 -25.17
CA ARG A 332 -7.21 14.31 -26.42
C ARG A 332 -6.09 14.90 -27.27
N THR A 333 -6.07 16.22 -27.42
CA THR A 333 -5.08 16.92 -28.24
C THR A 333 -3.67 16.71 -27.69
N GLN A 334 -3.50 16.87 -26.37
CA GLN A 334 -2.20 16.69 -25.73
C GLN A 334 -1.71 15.23 -25.82
N ASN A 335 -2.58 14.26 -25.52
CA ASN A 335 -2.21 12.84 -25.58
C ASN A 335 -1.88 12.39 -27.00
N MET A 336 -2.62 12.90 -28.00
CA MET A 336 -2.32 12.63 -29.40
C MET A 336 -0.97 13.24 -29.81
N GLU A 337 -0.68 14.47 -29.39
CA GLU A 337 0.61 15.12 -29.65
C GLU A 337 1.79 14.34 -29.03
N TRP A 338 1.68 13.95 -27.75
CA TRP A 338 2.71 13.13 -27.09
C TRP A 338 2.92 11.79 -27.78
N THR A 339 1.84 11.16 -28.23
CA THR A 339 1.91 9.90 -29.00
C THR A 339 2.65 10.14 -30.31
N LEU A 340 2.24 11.11 -31.12
CA LEU A 340 2.87 11.36 -32.43
C LEU A 340 4.36 11.75 -32.34
N ASN A 341 4.76 12.45 -31.27
CA ASN A 341 6.13 12.90 -31.06
C ASN A 341 7.07 11.79 -30.52
N GLY A 342 6.56 10.65 -30.04
CA GLY A 342 7.34 9.64 -29.31
C GLY A 342 8.11 8.59 -30.14
N GLY A 343 7.99 8.56 -31.47
CA GLY A 343 8.62 7.58 -32.41
C GLY A 343 8.48 6.06 -32.10
N GLY A 344 7.63 5.30 -32.82
CA GLY A 344 7.55 3.83 -32.71
C GLY A 344 6.25 3.18 -33.23
N PRO A 345 6.20 1.84 -33.44
CA PRO A 345 5.00 1.12 -33.92
C PRO A 345 3.84 1.07 -32.91
N ILE A 346 4.09 1.40 -31.64
CA ILE A 346 3.10 1.44 -30.54
C ILE A 346 2.14 2.65 -30.68
N HIS A 347 2.39 3.57 -31.63
CA HIS A 347 1.59 4.78 -31.81
C HIS A 347 0.18 4.57 -32.31
N GLU A 348 -0.06 3.60 -33.19
CA GLU A 348 -1.37 3.42 -33.79
C GLU A 348 -2.39 2.87 -32.78
N GLU A 349 -1.98 1.87 -31.98
CA GLU A 349 -2.81 1.33 -30.90
C GLU A 349 -3.10 2.39 -29.82
N ASN A 350 -2.08 3.17 -29.45
CA ASN A 350 -2.23 4.27 -28.49
C ASN A 350 -3.16 5.36 -29.02
N ALA A 351 -3.04 5.73 -30.30
CA ALA A 351 -3.95 6.69 -30.93
C ALA A 351 -5.40 6.20 -30.91
N VAL A 352 -5.64 4.92 -31.20
CA VAL A 352 -6.98 4.31 -31.12
C VAL A 352 -7.51 4.33 -29.69
N ALA A 353 -6.67 4.04 -28.69
CA ALA A 353 -7.06 4.09 -27.28
C ALA A 353 -7.40 5.53 -26.83
N ILE A 354 -6.65 6.53 -27.30
CA ILE A 354 -6.91 7.95 -27.04
C ILE A 354 -8.25 8.38 -27.66
N GLU A 355 -8.52 8.02 -28.92
CA GLU A 355 -9.79 8.32 -29.57
C GLU A 355 -10.99 7.66 -28.88
N ARG A 356 -10.81 6.42 -28.41
CA ARG A 356 -11.82 5.72 -27.61
C ARG A 356 -12.09 6.46 -26.31
N GLY A 357 -11.05 6.80 -25.56
CA GLY A 357 -11.15 7.54 -24.30
C GLY A 357 -11.81 8.90 -24.50
N PHE A 358 -11.42 9.64 -25.54
CA PHE A 358 -12.05 10.91 -25.90
C PHE A 358 -13.54 10.74 -26.21
N SER A 359 -13.91 9.73 -27.01
CA SER A 359 -15.31 9.48 -27.34
C SER A 359 -16.17 9.15 -26.12
N GLU A 360 -15.63 8.41 -25.15
CA GLU A 360 -16.30 8.12 -23.88
C GLU A 360 -16.44 9.37 -23.00
N MET A 361 -15.38 10.19 -22.89
CA MET A 361 -15.45 11.47 -22.17
C MET A 361 -16.51 12.41 -22.78
N ILE A 362 -16.53 12.54 -24.11
CA ILE A 362 -17.50 13.38 -24.83
C ILE A 362 -18.95 12.90 -24.59
N ARG A 363 -19.18 11.59 -24.46
CA ARG A 363 -20.51 11.06 -24.14
C ARG A 363 -21.00 11.44 -22.73
N CYS A 364 -20.07 11.76 -21.83
CA CYS A 364 -20.41 12.26 -20.50
C CYS A 364 -20.80 13.74 -20.53
N VAL A 365 -20.27 14.54 -21.45
CA VAL A 365 -20.54 15.99 -21.56
C VAL A 365 -22.03 16.26 -21.77
N ARG A 366 -22.60 17.20 -21.00
CA ARG A 366 -24.04 17.50 -21.03
C ARG A 366 -24.37 18.66 -21.98
N PHE A 367 -24.20 18.43 -23.29
CA PHE A 367 -24.46 19.44 -24.33
C PHE A 367 -25.81 20.17 -24.23
N PRO A 368 -26.93 19.53 -23.87
CA PRO A 368 -28.21 20.24 -23.67
C PRO A 368 -28.21 21.31 -22.56
N GLN A 369 -27.20 21.29 -21.68
CA GLN A 369 -27.03 22.29 -20.61
C GLN A 369 -26.10 23.45 -21.02
N MET A 370 -25.54 23.43 -22.23
CA MET A 370 -24.69 24.50 -22.74
C MET A 370 -25.51 25.62 -23.37
N ASP A 371 -24.89 26.78 -23.55
CA ASP A 371 -25.47 27.87 -24.31
C ASP A 371 -25.58 27.51 -25.82
N PRO A 372 -26.74 27.74 -26.47
CA PRO A 372 -26.92 27.42 -27.90
C PRO A 372 -25.94 28.14 -28.83
N HIS A 373 -25.55 29.38 -28.51
CA HIS A 373 -24.57 30.11 -29.31
C HIS A 373 -23.19 29.47 -29.21
N TYR A 374 -22.81 28.98 -28.02
CA TYR A 374 -21.59 28.20 -27.83
C TYR A 374 -21.60 26.87 -28.62
N LEU A 375 -22.74 26.16 -28.62
CA LEU A 375 -22.89 24.92 -29.41
C LEU A 375 -22.65 25.15 -30.91
N THR A 376 -23.29 26.16 -31.49
CA THR A 376 -23.17 26.46 -32.94
C THR A 376 -21.81 27.05 -33.30
N ASN A 377 -21.24 27.91 -32.46
CA ASN A 377 -20.04 28.67 -32.82
C ASN A 377 -18.71 28.05 -32.39
N VAL A 378 -18.72 27.15 -31.41
CA VAL A 378 -17.52 26.51 -30.89
C VAL A 378 -17.60 25.00 -31.08
N VAL A 379 -18.57 24.33 -30.46
CA VAL A 379 -18.64 22.86 -30.42
C VAL A 379 -18.78 22.25 -31.81
N GLU A 380 -19.70 22.74 -32.65
CA GLU A 380 -19.90 22.22 -34.01
C GLU A 380 -18.71 22.47 -34.96
N LYS A 381 -17.93 23.51 -34.67
CA LYS A 381 -16.77 23.89 -35.49
C LYS A 381 -15.51 23.13 -35.08
N GLU A 382 -15.50 22.52 -33.90
CA GLU A 382 -14.37 21.75 -33.40
C GLU A 382 -14.15 20.47 -34.24
N VAL A 383 -12.99 20.38 -34.87
CA VAL A 383 -12.71 19.34 -35.89
C VAL A 383 -12.66 17.96 -35.26
N VAL A 384 -12.03 17.84 -34.09
CA VAL A 384 -11.90 16.54 -33.40
C VAL A 384 -13.26 16.01 -32.97
N PHE A 385 -14.16 16.89 -32.53
CA PHE A 385 -15.53 16.51 -32.17
C PHE A 385 -16.35 16.15 -33.41
N LYS A 386 -16.29 16.95 -34.47
CA LYS A 386 -17.03 16.72 -35.71
C LYS A 386 -16.73 15.36 -36.34
N ASN A 387 -15.47 14.93 -36.27
CA ASN A 387 -15.01 13.66 -36.82
C ASN A 387 -15.37 12.45 -35.94
N MET A 388 -15.76 12.67 -34.68
CA MET A 388 -16.18 11.60 -33.78
C MET A 388 -17.50 10.96 -34.24
N LYS A 389 -17.55 9.63 -34.25
CA LYS A 389 -18.79 8.88 -34.53
C LYS A 389 -19.87 9.19 -33.47
N GLY A 390 -21.04 9.64 -33.92
CA GLY A 390 -22.18 9.98 -33.05
C GLY A 390 -22.19 11.43 -32.56
N SER A 391 -21.24 12.27 -32.98
CA SER A 391 -21.21 13.70 -32.64
C SER A 391 -22.49 14.44 -33.05
N LYS A 392 -23.00 14.16 -34.26
CA LYS A 392 -24.25 14.73 -34.78
C LYS A 392 -25.46 14.39 -33.92
N ASP A 393 -25.53 13.17 -33.38
CA ASP A 393 -26.65 12.74 -32.55
C ASP A 393 -26.67 13.50 -31.21
N LEU A 394 -25.49 13.75 -30.62
CA LEU A 394 -25.33 14.52 -29.38
C LEU A 394 -25.74 16.00 -29.57
N ILE A 395 -25.35 16.62 -30.69
CA ILE A 395 -25.77 18.01 -31.00
C ILE A 395 -27.26 18.08 -31.31
N LEU A 396 -27.79 17.11 -32.06
CA LEU A 396 -29.21 17.05 -32.37
C LEU A 396 -30.06 16.90 -31.10
N GLU A 397 -29.61 16.09 -30.12
CA GLU A 397 -30.23 16.00 -28.80
C GLU A 397 -30.27 17.37 -28.10
N ALA A 398 -29.16 18.10 -28.08
CA ALA A 398 -29.10 19.43 -27.48
C ALA A 398 -30.07 20.43 -28.15
N TYR A 399 -30.11 20.48 -29.48
CA TYR A 399 -31.05 21.38 -30.18
C TYR A 399 -32.51 21.01 -29.99
N ARG A 400 -32.85 19.72 -29.93
CA ARG A 400 -34.22 19.28 -29.62
C ARG A 400 -34.63 19.71 -28.21
N PHE A 401 -33.72 19.63 -27.25
CA PHE A 401 -33.93 20.09 -25.89
C PHE A 401 -34.19 21.60 -25.85
N HIS A 402 -33.36 22.42 -26.50
CA HIS A 402 -33.55 23.88 -26.55
C HIS A 402 -34.81 24.30 -27.32
N ALA A 403 -35.22 23.54 -28.35
CA ALA A 403 -36.44 23.79 -29.10
C ALA A 403 -37.73 23.41 -28.34
N GLY A 404 -37.62 22.79 -27.15
CA GLY A 404 -38.77 22.28 -26.40
C GLY A 404 -39.51 21.14 -27.10
N ALA A 405 -38.86 20.49 -28.07
CA ALA A 405 -39.50 19.57 -29.00
C ALA A 405 -39.62 18.13 -28.47
N SER A 406 -39.05 17.81 -27.30
CA SER A 406 -39.06 16.46 -26.72
C SER A 406 -38.91 16.50 -25.20
N GLU A 407 -39.53 15.55 -24.50
CA GLU A 407 -39.22 15.30 -23.09
C GLU A 407 -37.73 14.95 -22.91
N PRO A 408 -37.11 15.23 -21.75
CA PRO A 408 -35.70 14.92 -21.49
C PRO A 408 -35.37 13.45 -21.80
N SER A 409 -34.60 13.20 -22.86
CA SER A 409 -34.32 11.86 -23.39
C SER A 409 -33.16 11.14 -22.68
N SER A 410 -32.31 11.87 -21.97
CA SER A 410 -31.12 11.30 -21.31
C SER A 410 -30.70 12.08 -20.07
N PHE A 411 -29.74 11.52 -19.32
CA PHE A 411 -29.13 12.17 -18.15
C PHE A 411 -28.46 13.51 -18.50
N ARG A 412 -28.05 13.72 -19.77
CA ARG A 412 -27.41 14.95 -20.25
C ARG A 412 -28.36 16.15 -20.28
N CYS A 413 -29.67 15.94 -20.17
CA CYS A 413 -30.66 17.03 -20.10
C CYS A 413 -30.82 17.61 -18.69
N TYR A 414 -30.06 17.12 -17.70
CA TYR A 414 -30.12 17.57 -16.32
C TYR A 414 -28.78 18.19 -15.91
N PRO A 415 -28.74 19.21 -15.03
CA PRO A 415 -27.50 19.82 -14.57
C PRO A 415 -26.73 18.92 -13.59
N ARG A 416 -25.39 19.06 -13.51
CA ARG A 416 -24.52 18.36 -12.53
C ARG A 416 -24.57 18.96 -11.14
N TYR A 417 -25.74 19.40 -10.74
CA TYR A 417 -25.96 20.06 -9.47
C TYR A 417 -27.35 19.69 -8.99
N SER A 418 -27.42 19.10 -7.81
CA SER A 418 -28.67 18.93 -7.09
C SER A 418 -28.64 19.95 -5.95
N PRO A 419 -29.48 21.00 -5.98
CA PRO A 419 -29.72 21.80 -4.80
C PRO A 419 -30.28 20.85 -3.74
N SER A 420 -29.55 20.66 -2.64
CA SER A 420 -29.94 19.73 -1.58
C SER A 420 -31.35 20.07 -1.05
N GLU A 421 -32.17 19.01 -0.95
CA GLU A 421 -33.47 18.92 -0.25
C GLU A 421 -34.68 19.68 -0.83
N SER A 422 -35.15 19.29 -2.03
CA SER A 422 -36.60 19.46 -2.34
C SER A 422 -37.12 18.63 -3.52
N ILE A 423 -36.27 18.18 -4.46
CA ILE A 423 -36.79 17.67 -5.76
C ILE A 423 -36.53 16.18 -6.00
N ALA A 424 -35.55 15.55 -5.31
CA ALA A 424 -35.27 14.12 -5.46
C ALA A 424 -36.45 13.21 -5.03
N SER A 425 -37.33 13.69 -4.14
CA SER A 425 -38.56 12.97 -3.74
C SER A 425 -39.69 13.05 -4.78
N LYS A 426 -39.61 13.89 -5.82
CA LYS A 426 -40.64 13.98 -6.87
C LYS A 426 -40.34 13.14 -8.11
N ALA A 427 -39.08 12.75 -8.34
CA ALA A 427 -38.70 11.95 -9.51
C ALA A 427 -38.93 10.44 -9.31
N LEU A 428 -38.88 9.93 -8.07
CA LEU A 428 -39.10 8.51 -7.77
C LEU A 428 -40.58 8.14 -7.56
N VAL A 429 -41.46 9.11 -7.28
CA VAL A 429 -42.90 8.84 -7.08
C VAL A 429 -43.69 8.76 -8.40
N LYS A 430 -43.19 9.37 -9.49
CA LYS A 430 -43.87 9.32 -10.80
C LYS A 430 -43.61 8.06 -11.63
N LYS A 431 -42.75 7.14 -11.17
CA LYS A 431 -42.56 5.81 -11.81
C LYS A 431 -43.40 4.70 -11.15
N THR A 432 -44.17 5.02 -10.12
CA THR A 432 -45.14 4.13 -9.50
C THR A 432 -46.45 4.88 -9.32
N SER A 433 -47.18 5.11 -10.41
CA SER A 433 -48.58 5.55 -10.43
C SER A 433 -49.21 5.07 -11.72
#